data_AF-A0A7J6QMJ6-F1
#
_entry.id   AF-A0A7J6QMJ6-F1
#
_cell.length_a   1.000
_cell.length_b   1.000
_cell.length_c   1.000
_cell.angle_alpha   90.00
_cell.angle_beta   90.00
_cell.angle_gamma   90.00
#
_symmetry.space_group_name_H-M   'P 1'
#
loop_
_entity.id
_entity.type
_entity.pdbx_description
1 polymer ?
#
loop_
_entity_poly.entity_id
_entity_poly.type
_entity_poly.pdbx_seq_one_letter_code
_entity_poly.pdbx_strand_id
1 'polypeptide(L)'
;EKKSPWEQYLEKRRQKDKAKREKRLEARMTAEEEEAKASKVEAGHRKEELEIITGHKKSEEGPDAKAKDMEVNVNDPRFSKMFEDTAFAIDPTNPEFKKTKAMTQLMDARIQRKKQLKRSRNKARAAPTTTISKSKVSNLEKRLGPAVAEDGVDLKSDGMKLLGRSKKRHRSSK
;
A
#
# COMPACT_ATOMS: atom_id res chain seq x y z
N GLU A 1 -45.24 76.22 -13.97
CA GLU A 1 -46.35 75.76 -14.84
C GLU A 1 -46.91 74.45 -14.27
N LYS A 2 -48.24 74.27 -14.26
CA LYS A 2 -48.87 73.03 -13.74
C LYS A 2 -48.93 72.01 -14.88
N LYS A 3 -48.43 70.79 -14.65
CA LYS A 3 -48.47 69.68 -15.63
C LYS A 3 -49.89 69.43 -16.11
N SER A 4 -50.05 69.19 -17.41
CA SER A 4 -51.36 68.93 -18.03
C SER A 4 -52.04 67.72 -17.39
N PRO A 5 -53.37 67.69 -17.21
CA PRO A 5 -54.09 66.52 -16.68
C PRO A 5 -53.77 65.21 -17.42
N TRP A 6 -53.51 65.28 -18.73
CA TRP A 6 -53.10 64.13 -19.54
C TRP A 6 -51.68 63.66 -19.21
N GLU A 7 -50.79 64.60 -18.92
CA GLU A 7 -49.40 64.33 -18.54
C GLU A 7 -49.32 63.69 -17.15
N GLN A 8 -50.16 64.14 -16.22
CA GLN A 8 -50.34 63.51 -14.91
C GLN A 8 -50.85 62.07 -15.05
N TYR A 9 -51.78 61.82 -15.98
CA TYR A 9 -52.27 60.48 -16.27
C TYR A 9 -51.18 59.56 -16.85
N LEU A 10 -50.40 60.04 -17.82
CA LEU A 10 -49.29 59.28 -18.41
C LEU A 10 -48.19 58.99 -17.38
N GLU A 11 -47.89 59.93 -16.49
CA GLU A 11 -46.92 59.74 -15.41
C GLU A 11 -47.42 58.72 -14.38
N LYS A 12 -48.70 58.76 -14.01
CA LYS A 12 -49.33 57.76 -13.13
C LYS A 12 -49.34 56.36 -13.75
N ARG A 13 -49.56 56.25 -15.06
CA ARG A 13 -49.51 54.99 -15.80
C ARG A 13 -48.10 54.42 -15.88
N ARG A 14 -47.11 55.26 -16.18
CA ARG A 14 -45.68 54.90 -16.20
C ARG A 14 -45.18 54.46 -14.82
N GLN A 15 -45.61 55.14 -13.75
CA GLN A 15 -45.32 54.72 -12.37
C GLN A 15 -45.97 53.37 -12.03
N LYS A 16 -47.22 53.15 -12.45
CA LYS A 16 -47.91 51.87 -12.27
C LYS A 16 -47.21 50.72 -12.99
N ASP A 17 -46.77 50.93 -14.23
CA ASP A 17 -46.04 49.93 -15.01
C ASP A 17 -44.64 49.67 -14.43
N LYS A 18 -43.96 50.72 -13.95
CA LYS A 18 -42.67 50.60 -13.27
C LYS A 18 -42.79 49.80 -11.96
N ALA A 19 -43.76 50.13 -11.11
CA ALA A 19 -44.03 49.40 -9.87
C ALA A 19 -44.40 47.93 -10.13
N LYS A 20 -45.19 47.66 -11.19
CA LYS A 20 -45.51 46.28 -11.59
C LYS A 20 -44.28 45.49 -12.03
N ARG A 21 -43.36 46.14 -12.76
CA ARG A 21 -42.09 45.53 -13.20
C ARG A 21 -41.15 45.27 -12.02
N GLU A 22 -41.02 46.23 -11.11
CA GLU A 22 -40.21 46.09 -9.89
C GLU A 22 -40.73 44.95 -9.01
N LYS A 23 -42.03 44.89 -8.75
CA LYS A 23 -42.65 43.78 -8.01
C LYS A 23 -42.39 42.41 -8.64
N ARG A 24 -42.42 42.34 -9.98
CA ARG A 24 -42.14 41.08 -10.71
C ARG A 24 -40.66 40.70 -10.65
N LEU A 25 -39.75 41.67 -10.67
CA LEU A 25 -38.32 41.41 -10.52
C LEU A 25 -38.00 40.94 -9.10
N GLU A 26 -38.58 41.58 -8.09
CA GLU A 26 -38.40 41.21 -6.70
C GLU A 26 -38.88 39.77 -6.43
N ALA A 27 -40.07 39.41 -6.94
CA ALA A 27 -40.58 38.04 -6.85
C ALA A 27 -39.67 37.00 -7.54
N ARG A 28 -38.95 37.39 -8.61
CA ARG A 28 -38.01 36.51 -9.31
C ARG A 28 -36.72 36.32 -8.50
N MET A 29 -36.20 37.38 -7.90
CA MET A 29 -35.00 37.31 -7.05
C MET A 29 -35.25 36.46 -5.81
N THR A 30 -36.41 36.61 -5.16
CA THR A 30 -36.77 35.79 -3.99
C THR A 30 -36.96 34.32 -4.35
N ALA A 31 -37.52 34.02 -5.53
CA ALA A 31 -37.68 32.64 -5.99
C ALA A 31 -36.32 31.99 -6.33
N GLU A 32 -35.41 32.74 -6.97
CA GLU A 32 -34.05 32.28 -7.25
C GLU A 32 -33.24 32.06 -5.97
N GLU A 33 -33.42 32.91 -4.95
CA GLU A 33 -32.77 32.74 -3.64
C GLU A 33 -33.26 31.48 -2.90
N GLU A 34 -34.57 31.22 -2.92
CA GLU A 34 -35.16 30.00 -2.36
C GLU A 34 -34.68 28.73 -3.10
N GLU A 35 -34.59 28.78 -4.43
CA GLU A 35 -34.06 27.68 -5.25
C GLU A 35 -32.55 27.45 -5.00
N ALA A 36 -31.77 28.52 -4.84
CA ALA A 36 -30.35 28.43 -4.47
C ALA A 36 -30.15 27.83 -3.07
N LYS A 37 -31.06 28.09 -2.13
CA LYS A 37 -31.05 27.46 -0.80
C LYS A 37 -31.44 25.98 -0.87
N ALA A 38 -32.48 25.64 -1.63
CA ALA A 38 -32.94 24.27 -1.80
C ALA A 38 -31.86 23.38 -2.48
N SER A 39 -31.22 23.87 -3.53
CA SER A 39 -30.13 23.16 -4.21
C SER A 39 -28.88 22.98 -3.34
N LYS A 40 -28.60 23.92 -2.42
CA LYS A 40 -27.52 23.79 -1.43
C LYS A 40 -27.79 22.66 -0.43
N VAL A 41 -29.04 22.53 0.03
CA VAL A 41 -29.48 21.46 0.94
C VAL A 41 -29.43 20.09 0.24
N GLU A 42 -29.93 20.01 -1.00
CA GLU A 42 -29.88 18.78 -1.80
C GLU A 42 -28.44 18.34 -2.10
N ALA A 43 -27.55 19.28 -2.45
CA ALA A 43 -26.13 19.01 -2.64
C ALA A 43 -25.42 18.59 -1.34
N GLY A 44 -25.91 19.01 -0.18
CA GLY A 44 -25.44 18.55 1.13
C GLY A 44 -25.79 17.07 1.36
N HIS A 45 -27.04 16.69 1.14
CA HIS A 45 -27.50 15.31 1.30
C HIS A 45 -26.84 14.33 0.32
N ARG A 46 -26.64 14.73 -0.95
CA ARG A 46 -25.93 13.89 -1.93
C ARG A 46 -24.46 13.66 -1.56
N LYS A 47 -23.79 14.63 -0.94
CA LYS A 47 -22.41 14.48 -0.46
C LYS A 47 -22.33 13.50 0.71
N GLU A 48 -23.26 13.60 1.66
CA GLU A 48 -23.34 12.68 2.79
C GLU A 48 -23.61 11.23 2.33
N GLU A 49 -24.52 11.05 1.37
CA GLU A 49 -24.81 9.74 0.77
C GLU A 49 -23.60 9.15 0.04
N LEU A 50 -22.89 9.95 -0.75
CA LEU A 50 -21.66 9.53 -1.44
C LEU A 50 -20.52 9.20 -0.45
N GLU A 51 -20.40 9.89 0.68
CA GLU A 51 -19.41 9.59 1.72
C GLU A 51 -19.70 8.27 2.45
N ILE A 52 -20.98 7.94 2.65
CA ILE A 52 -21.40 6.65 3.23
C ILE A 52 -21.08 5.50 2.26
N ILE A 53 -21.32 5.69 0.96
CA ILE A 53 -21.07 4.66 -0.08
C ILE A 53 -19.56 4.48 -0.35
N THR A 54 -18.78 5.56 -0.32
CA THR A 54 -17.31 5.50 -0.56
C THR A 54 -16.50 5.10 0.67
N GLY A 55 -17.16 4.71 1.77
CA GLY A 55 -16.52 4.06 2.93
C GLY A 55 -15.57 4.95 3.71
N HIS A 56 -15.64 6.28 3.56
CA HIS A 56 -14.80 7.24 4.29
C HIS A 56 -15.41 7.73 5.60
N LYS A 57 -16.32 6.95 6.19
CA LYS A 57 -16.81 7.22 7.54
C LYS A 57 -15.68 6.93 8.54
N LYS A 58 -14.93 7.97 8.92
CA LYS A 58 -14.18 8.04 10.18
C LYS A 58 -15.18 7.98 11.34
N SER A 59 -15.81 6.82 11.58
CA SER A 59 -16.39 6.53 12.88
C SER A 59 -15.24 6.16 13.80
N GLU A 60 -14.76 7.15 14.54
CA GLU A 60 -13.71 7.00 15.54
C GLU A 60 -14.21 6.39 16.87
N GLU A 61 -15.36 5.70 16.85
CA GLU A 61 -15.97 5.10 18.05
C GLU A 61 -16.47 3.66 17.82
N GLY A 62 -15.84 2.92 16.92
CA GLY A 62 -15.94 1.46 16.89
C GLY A 62 -14.88 0.80 17.80
N PRO A 63 -14.96 -0.52 18.09
CA PRO A 63 -13.87 -1.25 18.74
C PRO A 63 -12.51 -1.11 18.01
N ASP A 64 -12.51 -0.69 16.75
CA ASP A 64 -11.34 -0.35 15.94
C ASP A 64 -10.65 0.97 16.32
N ALA A 65 -11.31 1.90 17.01
CA ALA A 65 -10.69 3.14 17.47
C ALA A 65 -9.62 2.88 18.54
N LYS A 66 -9.88 1.94 19.46
CA LYS A 66 -8.93 1.50 20.49
C LYS A 66 -7.68 0.80 19.92
N ALA A 67 -7.75 0.35 18.66
CA ALA A 67 -6.64 -0.33 18.00
C ALA A 67 -5.64 0.62 17.32
N LYS A 68 -5.96 1.92 17.22
CA LYS A 68 -5.08 2.91 16.58
C LYS A 68 -3.85 3.28 17.42
N ASP A 69 -3.98 3.22 18.74
CA ASP A 69 -2.95 3.67 19.69
C ASP A 69 -2.08 2.55 20.28
N MET A 70 -2.19 1.33 19.75
CA MET A 70 -1.36 0.22 20.22
C MET A 70 0.09 0.37 19.74
N GLU A 71 1.02 0.57 20.67
CA GLU A 71 2.46 0.51 20.42
C GLU A 71 2.99 -0.89 20.81
N VAL A 72 3.62 -1.59 19.86
CA VAL A 72 4.08 -2.97 20.07
C VAL A 72 5.60 -3.05 19.99
N ASN A 73 6.21 -3.69 20.98
CA ASN A 73 7.64 -3.99 20.95
C ASN A 73 7.94 -5.18 20.02
N VAL A 74 8.32 -4.85 18.79
CA VAL A 74 8.71 -5.81 17.74
C VAL A 74 9.92 -6.69 18.11
N ASN A 75 10.78 -6.22 19.00
CA ASN A 75 12.01 -6.93 19.40
C ASN A 75 11.79 -7.87 20.59
N ASP A 76 10.57 -7.99 21.10
CA ASP A 76 10.26 -8.91 22.20
C ASP A 76 10.45 -10.38 21.73
N PRO A 77 11.20 -11.20 22.49
CA PRO A 77 11.47 -12.60 22.14
C PRO A 77 10.20 -13.47 22.06
N ARG A 78 9.10 -13.06 22.70
CA ARG A 78 7.80 -13.75 22.59
C ARG A 78 7.25 -13.72 21.16
N PHE A 79 7.60 -12.70 20.37
CA PHE A 79 7.21 -12.61 18.96
C PHE A 79 8.16 -13.35 18.02
N SER A 80 9.26 -13.95 18.48
CA SER A 80 10.23 -14.61 17.59
C SER A 80 9.58 -15.66 16.67
N LYS A 81 8.68 -16.48 17.23
CA LYS A 81 7.93 -17.49 16.46
C LYS A 81 7.10 -16.90 15.32
N MET A 82 6.60 -15.66 15.47
CA MET A 82 5.84 -14.96 14.43
C MET A 82 6.63 -14.74 13.14
N PHE A 83 7.94 -14.54 13.28
CA PHE A 83 8.81 -14.21 12.16
C PHE A 83 9.37 -15.46 11.48
N GLU A 84 9.59 -16.52 12.25
CA GLU A 84 10.24 -17.76 11.84
C GLU A 84 9.24 -18.77 11.26
N ASP A 85 8.15 -19.03 12.00
CA ASP A 85 7.17 -20.05 11.65
C ASP A 85 6.11 -19.49 10.68
N THR A 86 5.78 -20.29 9.68
CA THR A 86 4.74 -19.98 8.68
C THR A 86 3.34 -20.19 9.22
N ALA A 87 3.15 -21.06 10.22
CA ALA A 87 1.84 -21.34 10.81
C ALA A 87 1.20 -20.08 11.43
N PHE A 88 2.03 -19.15 11.89
CA PHE A 88 1.57 -17.88 12.45
C PHE A 88 1.72 -16.70 11.47
N ALA A 89 1.92 -16.95 10.18
CA ALA A 89 2.08 -15.88 9.20
C ALA A 89 0.79 -15.06 9.06
N ILE A 90 0.86 -13.78 9.42
CA ILE A 90 -0.23 -12.84 9.18
C ILE A 90 -0.37 -12.62 7.67
N ASP A 91 -1.59 -12.87 7.17
CA ASP A 91 -1.94 -12.77 5.75
C ASP A 91 -2.83 -11.54 5.51
N PRO A 92 -2.38 -10.54 4.74
CA PRO A 92 -3.19 -9.37 4.42
C PRO A 92 -4.36 -9.65 3.47
N THR A 93 -4.46 -10.84 2.89
CA THR A 93 -5.58 -11.27 2.03
C THR A 93 -6.74 -11.87 2.81
N ASN A 94 -6.52 -12.23 4.09
CA ASN A 94 -7.59 -12.73 4.95
C ASN A 94 -8.58 -11.58 5.27
N PRO A 95 -9.90 -11.76 5.07
CA PRO A 95 -10.89 -10.72 5.37
C PRO A 95 -10.90 -10.27 6.85
N GLU A 96 -10.44 -11.10 7.79
CA GLU A 96 -10.32 -10.75 9.20
C GLU A 96 -9.09 -9.87 9.51
N PHE A 97 -8.21 -9.65 8.52
CA PHE A 97 -7.01 -8.86 8.71
C PHE A 97 -7.33 -7.37 8.90
N LYS A 98 -7.08 -6.87 10.10
CA LYS A 98 -7.18 -5.45 10.44
C LYS A 98 -5.85 -4.74 10.23
N LYS A 99 -5.84 -3.73 9.36
CA LYS A 99 -4.68 -2.86 9.08
C LYS A 99 -4.46 -1.86 10.21
N THR A 100 -3.97 -2.33 11.35
CA THR A 100 -3.59 -1.46 12.48
C THR A 100 -2.14 -1.01 12.37
N LYS A 101 -1.78 0.11 13.04
CA LYS A 101 -0.41 0.64 13.05
C LYS A 101 0.58 -0.38 13.61
N ALA A 102 0.23 -1.04 14.71
CA ALA A 102 1.02 -2.15 15.28
C ALA A 102 1.23 -3.29 14.28
N MET A 103 0.19 -3.67 13.54
CA MET A 103 0.26 -4.76 12.56
C MET A 103 1.19 -4.41 11.39
N THR A 104 1.15 -3.16 10.92
CA THR A 104 2.08 -2.67 9.89
C THR A 104 3.53 -2.70 10.37
N GLN A 105 3.82 -2.26 11.60
CA GLN A 105 5.16 -2.31 12.20
C GLN A 105 5.69 -3.75 12.27
N LEU A 106 4.83 -4.71 12.63
CA LEU A 106 5.20 -6.12 12.70
C LEU A 106 5.53 -6.71 11.32
N MET A 107 4.76 -6.36 10.28
CA MET A 107 5.04 -6.76 8.91
C MET A 107 6.36 -6.18 8.39
N ASP A 108 6.60 -4.90 8.63
CA ASP A 108 7.83 -4.22 8.20
C ASP A 108 9.06 -4.85 8.85
N ALA A 109 8.99 -5.16 10.14
CA ALA A 109 10.03 -5.85 10.85
C ALA A 109 10.33 -7.24 10.27
N ARG A 110 9.30 -8.00 9.88
CA ARG A 110 9.47 -9.30 9.22
C ARG A 110 10.21 -9.16 7.89
N ILE A 111 9.83 -8.15 7.09
CA ILE A 111 10.50 -7.86 5.81
C ILE A 111 11.96 -7.48 6.04
N GLN A 112 12.24 -6.63 7.03
CA GLN A 112 13.59 -6.21 7.40
C GLN A 112 14.46 -7.39 7.84
N ARG A 113 13.96 -8.27 8.72
CA ARG A 113 14.68 -9.48 9.15
C ARG A 113 15.00 -10.40 7.97
N LYS A 114 14.02 -10.65 7.09
CA LYS A 114 14.24 -11.44 5.86
C LYS A 114 15.30 -10.82 4.95
N LYS A 115 15.30 -9.49 4.82
CA LYS A 115 16.32 -8.76 4.04
C LYS A 115 17.71 -8.89 4.68
N GLN A 116 17.82 -8.77 6.00
CA GLN A 116 19.08 -8.95 6.72
C GLN A 116 19.62 -10.38 6.57
N LEU A 117 18.76 -11.40 6.69
CA LEU A 117 19.15 -12.81 6.50
C LEU A 117 19.65 -13.09 5.07
N LYS A 118 19.01 -12.49 4.06
CA LYS A 118 19.49 -12.58 2.66
C LYS A 118 20.85 -11.91 2.51
N ARG A 119 21.07 -10.75 3.14
CA ARG A 119 22.36 -10.04 3.10
C ARG A 119 23.47 -10.80 3.81
N SER A 120 23.21 -11.37 4.98
CA SER A 120 24.20 -12.18 5.72
C SER A 120 24.56 -13.45 4.94
N ARG A 121 23.56 -14.15 4.36
CA ARG A 121 23.81 -15.32 3.51
C ARG A 121 24.64 -14.97 2.26
N ASN A 122 24.35 -13.85 1.62
CA ASN A 122 25.13 -13.40 0.46
C ASN A 122 26.55 -12.99 0.86
N LYS A 123 26.74 -12.36 2.03
CA LYS A 123 28.07 -12.01 2.55
C LYS A 123 28.88 -13.26 2.94
N ALA A 124 28.24 -14.27 3.51
CA ALA A 124 28.88 -15.57 3.79
C ALA A 124 29.29 -16.31 2.50
N ARG A 125 28.48 -16.23 1.43
CA ARG A 125 28.84 -16.80 0.11
C ARG A 125 29.89 -16.00 -0.65
N ALA A 126 30.02 -14.70 -0.36
CA ALA A 126 31.01 -13.81 -0.96
C ALA A 126 32.31 -13.73 -0.15
N ALA A 127 32.37 -14.31 1.06
CA ALA A 127 33.61 -14.46 1.78
C ALA A 127 34.53 -15.38 0.96
N PRO A 128 35.79 -14.99 0.70
CA PRO A 128 36.72 -15.85 -0.01
C PRO A 128 36.88 -17.13 0.82
N THR A 129 36.61 -18.27 0.22
CA THR A 129 37.03 -19.57 0.74
C THR A 129 38.52 -19.44 1.05
N THR A 130 38.88 -19.37 2.33
CA THR A 130 40.26 -19.51 2.76
C THR A 130 40.74 -20.80 2.12
N THR A 131 41.64 -20.66 1.15
CA THR A 131 42.31 -21.79 0.53
C THR A 131 42.89 -22.61 1.68
N ILE A 132 42.27 -23.76 1.94
CA ILE A 132 42.89 -24.79 2.77
C ILE A 132 44.17 -25.12 2.02
N SER A 133 45.29 -24.58 2.51
CA SER A 133 46.59 -24.82 1.96
C SER A 133 46.82 -26.33 1.99
N LYS A 134 47.16 -26.90 0.82
CA LYS A 134 47.49 -28.32 0.63
C LYS A 134 48.65 -28.81 1.53
N SER A 135 49.25 -27.93 2.33
CA SER A 135 50.33 -28.25 3.27
C SER A 135 49.87 -28.85 4.60
N LYS A 136 48.55 -28.95 4.88
CA LYS A 136 48.05 -29.58 6.11
C LYS A 136 47.49 -30.99 5.92
N VAL A 137 47.17 -31.38 4.69
CA VAL A 137 46.73 -32.75 4.34
C VAL A 137 47.90 -33.74 4.21
N SER A 138 49.11 -33.27 3.89
CA SER A 138 50.29 -34.16 3.76
C SER A 138 50.83 -34.71 5.09
N ASN A 139 50.36 -34.20 6.23
CA ASN A 139 50.80 -34.63 7.56
C ASN A 139 49.84 -35.63 8.23
N LEU A 140 48.65 -35.87 7.65
CA LEU A 140 47.72 -36.89 8.10
C LEU A 140 47.92 -38.22 7.34
N GLU A 141 48.28 -38.14 6.06
CA GLU A 141 48.61 -39.29 5.19
C GLU A 141 49.83 -40.10 5.67
N LYS A 142 50.76 -39.48 6.42
CA LYS A 142 51.96 -40.16 6.94
C LYS A 142 51.76 -40.87 8.28
N ARG A 143 50.58 -40.77 8.91
CA ARG A 143 50.29 -41.42 10.20
C ARG A 143 49.44 -42.68 10.08
N LEU A 144 48.90 -42.98 8.90
CA LEU A 144 48.15 -44.20 8.63
C LEU A 144 48.95 -45.02 7.61
N GLY A 145 49.69 -46.02 8.11
CA GLY A 145 50.48 -46.93 7.28
C GLY A 145 49.62 -47.78 6.34
N PRO A 146 50.24 -48.44 5.35
CA PRO A 146 49.53 -49.25 4.36
C PRO A 146 49.03 -50.54 5.00
N ALA A 147 47.75 -50.59 5.35
CA ALA A 147 47.08 -51.83 5.70
C ALA A 147 46.25 -52.31 4.50
N VAL A 148 46.80 -53.35 3.86
CA VAL A 148 46.08 -54.49 3.26
C VAL A 148 45.24 -54.19 2.00
N ALA A 149 45.76 -54.67 0.88
CA ALA A 149 45.02 -54.97 -0.33
C ALA A 149 43.91 -55.99 -0.04
N GLU A 150 42.74 -55.83 -0.67
CA GLU A 150 42.08 -56.83 -1.52
C GLU A 150 40.69 -56.30 -1.92
N ASP A 151 40.24 -56.78 -3.08
CA ASP A 151 38.89 -56.72 -3.65
C ASP A 151 38.43 -55.43 -4.35
N GLY A 152 38.65 -55.47 -5.67
CA GLY A 152 38.13 -54.53 -6.63
C GLY A 152 36.62 -54.64 -6.84
N VAL A 153 36.02 -53.48 -7.12
CA VAL A 153 34.81 -53.34 -7.92
C VAL A 153 34.96 -52.11 -8.82
N ASP A 154 35.30 -52.36 -10.08
CA ASP A 154 35.22 -51.39 -11.18
C ASP A 154 33.75 -51.04 -11.43
N LEU A 155 33.35 -49.78 -11.17
CA LEU A 155 32.10 -49.19 -11.67
C LEU A 155 32.44 -47.85 -12.34
N LYS A 156 32.92 -47.94 -13.58
CA LYS A 156 32.88 -46.85 -14.56
C LYS A 156 31.45 -46.75 -15.12
N SER A 157 31.04 -45.50 -15.42
CA SER A 157 29.74 -45.02 -15.95
C SER A 157 28.70 -44.74 -14.86
N ASP A 158 28.45 -43.49 -14.48
CA ASP A 158 27.69 -42.57 -15.34
C ASP A 158 28.07 -41.09 -15.17
N GLY A 159 28.70 -40.54 -16.21
CA GLY A 159 28.87 -39.11 -16.38
C GLY A 159 27.61 -38.46 -16.94
N MET A 160 26.71 -38.00 -16.08
CA MET A 160 25.61 -37.11 -16.49
C MET A 160 26.16 -35.71 -16.79
N LYS A 161 26.42 -35.46 -18.08
CA LYS A 161 26.75 -34.15 -18.66
C LYS A 161 25.51 -33.27 -18.66
N LEU A 162 25.43 -32.31 -17.74
CA LEU A 162 24.45 -31.21 -17.81
C LEU A 162 24.91 -30.19 -18.86
N LEU A 163 24.29 -30.24 -20.05
CA LEU A 163 24.46 -29.27 -21.12
C LEU A 163 24.04 -27.86 -20.66
N GLY A 164 25.00 -26.95 -20.59
CA GLY A 164 24.76 -25.52 -20.42
C GLY A 164 24.02 -24.93 -21.62
N ARG A 165 22.81 -24.39 -21.38
CA ARG A 165 22.10 -23.55 -22.35
C ARG A 165 22.74 -22.15 -22.34
N SER A 166 23.72 -21.94 -23.22
CA SER A 166 24.24 -20.62 -23.57
C SER A 166 23.19 -19.87 -24.40
N LYS A 167 22.53 -18.86 -23.80
CA LYS A 167 21.73 -17.87 -24.55
C LYS A 167 22.64 -16.77 -25.06
N LYS A 168 23.08 -16.93 -26.30
CA LYS A 168 23.66 -15.89 -27.15
C LYS A 168 22.59 -14.81 -27.39
N ARG A 169 22.75 -13.60 -26.85
CA ARG A 169 22.02 -12.41 -27.33
C ARG A 169 23.03 -11.51 -28.02
N HIS A 170 22.89 -11.40 -29.33
CA HIS A 170 23.61 -10.46 -30.16
C HIS A 170 23.14 -9.02 -29.87
N ARG A 171 24.11 -8.09 -29.98
CA ARG A 171 23.96 -6.64 -29.93
C ARG A 171 23.02 -6.13 -31.01
N SER A 172 22.33 -5.04 -30.75
CA SER A 172 22.15 -3.97 -31.73
C SER A 172 22.15 -2.63 -31.02
N SER A 173 23.18 -1.84 -31.32
CA SER A 173 23.21 -0.40 -31.14
C SER A 173 22.30 0.28 -32.18
N LYS A 174 21.50 1.24 -31.73
CA LYS A 174 21.24 2.51 -32.42
C LYS A 174 20.54 3.43 -31.44
#